data_AF-A0A834MKQ8-F1
#
_entry.id   AF-A0A834MKQ8-F1
#
_cell.length_a   1.000
_cell.length_b   1.000
_cell.length_c   1.000
_cell.angle_alpha   90.00
_cell.angle_beta   90.00
_cell.angle_gamma   90.00
#
_symmetry.space_group_name_H-M   'P 1'
#
loop_
_entity.id
_entity.type
_entity.pdbx_description
1 polymer ?
#
loop_
_entity_poly.entity_id
_entity_poly.type
_entity_poly.pdbx_seq_one_letter_code
_entity_poly.pdbx_strand_id
1 'polypeptide(L)'
;MPEYEVNRSRPDDLPMKDPPPRDAILLPPSRSNMTDWEGMWLRALARPPHCRSLQDLQVIYYGLSGLEALQSLRDSSLRALCKVVRYEKHLANDVLYYTGELSTCWYILLSGSVFIDGSMFLPRSR
;
A
#
# COMPACT_ATOMS: atom_id res chain seq x y z
N MET A 1 57.64 20.92 17.50
CA MET A 1 56.83 20.01 18.33
C MET A 1 55.36 20.28 17.99
N PRO A 2 54.63 19.37 17.34
CA PRO A 2 53.18 19.47 17.25
C PRO A 2 52.55 18.73 18.44
N GLU A 3 51.81 19.44 19.28
CA GLU A 3 51.00 18.80 20.31
C GLU A 3 49.65 18.38 19.71
N TYR A 4 49.36 17.10 19.89
CA TYR A 4 48.14 16.42 19.56
C TYR A 4 47.13 16.73 20.67
N GLU A 5 46.15 17.59 20.42
CA GLU A 5 45.01 17.69 21.33
C GLU A 5 43.83 16.89 20.78
N VAL A 6 43.72 15.69 21.33
CA VAL A 6 42.57 14.79 21.24
C VAL A 6 41.38 15.45 21.93
N ASN A 7 40.52 16.13 21.16
CA ASN A 7 39.22 16.56 21.65
C ASN A 7 38.26 15.35 21.66
N ARG A 8 38.15 14.72 22.82
CA ARG A 8 37.11 13.74 23.16
C ARG A 8 35.77 14.45 23.31
N SER A 9 34.99 14.54 22.24
CA SER A 9 33.57 14.87 22.35
C SER A 9 32.84 13.70 23.03
N ARG A 10 32.02 14.00 24.05
CA ARG A 10 31.31 13.00 24.86
C ARG A 10 30.27 12.24 24.02
N PRO A 11 29.93 10.97 24.34
CA PRO A 11 28.92 10.21 23.61
C PRO A 11 27.48 10.73 23.79
N ASP A 12 27.27 11.71 24.67
CA ASP A 12 25.95 12.24 25.03
C ASP A 12 25.48 13.40 24.12
N ASP A 13 26.31 13.82 23.15
CA ASP A 13 25.97 14.85 22.16
C ASP A 13 25.38 14.27 20.85
N LEU A 14 24.69 13.12 20.90
CA LEU A 14 23.73 12.80 19.84
C LEU A 14 22.44 13.56 20.14
N PRO A 15 21.97 14.44 19.24
CA PRO A 15 20.63 14.98 19.40
C PRO A 15 19.67 13.79 19.45
N MET A 16 18.94 13.66 20.57
CA MET A 16 17.76 12.82 20.65
C MET A 16 16.92 13.17 19.43
N LYS A 17 16.96 12.31 18.42
CA LYS A 17 16.07 12.41 17.26
C LYS A 17 14.69 12.22 17.86
N ASP A 18 13.94 13.31 17.93
CA ASP A 18 12.60 13.33 18.50
C ASP A 18 11.87 12.06 18.06
N PRO A 19 11.30 11.28 18.99
CA PRO A 19 10.47 10.16 18.59
C PRO A 19 9.40 10.72 17.64
N PRO A 20 9.20 10.12 16.46
CA PRO A 20 8.24 10.66 15.51
C PRO A 20 6.88 10.82 16.20
N PRO A 21 6.18 11.95 16.00
CA PRO A 21 4.90 12.20 16.64
C PRO A 21 3.96 11.03 16.40
N ARG A 22 3.29 10.57 17.46
CA ARG A 22 2.34 9.45 17.42
C ARG A 22 1.13 9.71 16.51
N ASP A 23 0.99 10.94 16.05
CA ASP A 23 -0.09 11.45 15.21
C ASP A 23 0.40 11.96 13.85
N ALA A 24 1.44 11.32 13.27
CA ALA A 24 1.83 11.58 11.88
C ALA A 24 0.67 11.24 10.94
N ILE A 25 -0.24 12.19 10.77
CA ILE A 25 -1.27 12.20 9.73
C ILE A 25 -0.50 12.08 8.43
N LEU A 26 -0.67 10.95 7.75
CA LEU A 26 -0.15 10.70 6.41
C LEU A 26 -0.64 11.83 5.50
N LEU A 27 0.18 12.86 5.32
CA LEU A 27 -0.06 13.90 4.33
C LEU A 27 -0.03 13.24 2.94
N PRO A 28 -0.91 13.63 2.01
CA PRO A 28 -0.83 13.16 0.63
C PRO A 28 0.55 13.57 0.04
N PRO A 29 1.24 12.67 -0.68
CA PRO A 29 2.65 12.85 -1.01
C PRO A 29 2.87 13.92 -2.09
N SER A 30 3.95 14.69 -1.95
CA SER A 30 4.47 15.59 -3.01
C SER A 30 5.20 14.81 -4.11
N ARG A 31 5.33 15.40 -5.31
CA ARG A 31 5.74 14.78 -6.60
C ARG A 31 6.99 13.86 -6.59
N SER A 32 7.92 14.02 -5.66
CA SER A 32 9.15 13.19 -5.56
C SER A 32 8.94 11.87 -4.79
N ASN A 33 7.88 11.76 -4.00
CA ASN A 33 7.63 10.67 -3.05
C ASN A 33 6.59 9.65 -3.58
N MET A 34 6.22 9.74 -4.86
CA MET A 34 5.09 9.00 -5.41
C MET A 34 5.39 7.50 -5.56
N THR A 35 6.64 7.13 -5.89
CA THR A 35 7.10 5.73 -5.97
C THR A 35 7.23 5.08 -4.58
N ASP A 36 7.62 5.86 -3.56
CA ASP A 36 7.68 5.36 -2.19
C ASP A 36 6.28 5.05 -1.66
N TRP A 37 5.30 5.89 -2.00
CA TRP A 37 3.89 5.66 -1.65
C TRP A 37 3.35 4.36 -2.26
N GLU A 38 3.54 4.14 -3.56
CA GLU A 38 3.11 2.90 -4.22
C GLU A 38 3.77 1.67 -3.59
N GLY A 39 5.06 1.74 -3.28
CA GLY A 39 5.78 0.68 -2.58
C GLY A 39 5.22 0.41 -1.18
N MET A 40 4.88 1.46 -0.42
CA MET A 40 4.23 1.33 0.89
C MET A 40 2.84 0.70 0.79
N TRP A 41 2.05 1.11 -0.21
CA TRP A 41 0.71 0.58 -0.43
C TRP A 41 0.73 -0.88 -0.83
N LEU A 42 1.59 -1.27 -1.78
CA LEU A 42 1.77 -2.67 -2.17
C LEU A 42 2.27 -3.52 -1.00
N ARG A 43 3.23 -3.02 -0.20
CA ARG A 43 3.72 -3.73 0.99
C ARG A 43 2.62 -3.92 2.05
N ALA A 44 1.79 -2.91 2.27
CA ALA A 44 0.67 -2.99 3.20
C ALA A 44 -0.39 -4.00 2.72
N LEU A 45 -0.69 -4.02 1.42
CA LEU A 45 -1.62 -4.98 0.82
C LEU A 45 -1.07 -6.42 0.82
N ALA A 46 0.23 -6.60 0.60
CA ALA A 46 0.90 -7.90 0.63
C ALA A 46 0.91 -8.54 2.02
N ARG A 47 0.76 -7.75 3.10
CA ARG A 47 0.57 -8.30 4.44
C ARG A 47 -0.77 -9.03 4.56
N PRO A 48 -0.79 -10.22 5.19
CA PRO A 48 -2.04 -10.92 5.49
C PRO A 48 -2.98 -10.03 6.30
N PRO A 49 -4.31 -10.08 6.07
CA PRO A 49 -5.24 -9.16 6.72
C PRO A 49 -5.19 -9.19 8.27
N HIS A 50 -4.90 -10.34 8.86
CA HIS A 50 -4.79 -10.51 10.32
C HIS A 50 -3.48 -9.95 10.91
N CYS A 51 -2.48 -9.63 10.08
CA CYS A 51 -1.18 -9.08 10.49
C CYS A 51 -1.01 -7.59 10.20
N ARG A 52 -2.06 -6.90 9.72
CA ARG A 52 -1.97 -5.48 9.35
C ARG A 52 -2.01 -4.57 10.57
N SER A 53 -1.06 -3.64 10.63
CA SER A 53 -1.06 -2.56 11.62
C SER A 53 -2.09 -1.48 11.29
N LEU A 54 -2.36 -0.58 12.25
CA LEU A 54 -3.21 0.59 12.00
C LEU A 54 -2.68 1.47 10.86
N GLN A 55 -1.35 1.60 10.76
CA GLN A 55 -0.70 2.35 9.69
C GLN A 55 -0.92 1.68 8.33
N ASP A 56 -0.78 0.35 8.24
CA ASP A 56 -1.06 -0.39 7.00
C ASP A 56 -2.53 -0.18 6.57
N LEU A 57 -3.48 -0.25 7.51
CA LEU A 57 -4.90 -0.01 7.23
C LEU A 57 -5.17 1.39 6.71
N GLN A 58 -4.49 2.41 7.23
CA GLN A 58 -4.61 3.79 6.72
C GLN A 58 -4.07 3.91 5.29
N VAL A 59 -2.88 3.36 5.02
CA VAL A 59 -2.29 3.38 3.67
C VAL A 59 -3.20 2.67 2.68
N ILE A 60 -3.75 1.50 3.04
CA ILE A 60 -4.70 0.76 2.21
C ILE A 60 -5.96 1.58 1.99
N TYR A 61 -6.53 2.19 3.04
CA TYR A 61 -7.72 3.01 2.95
C TYR A 61 -7.55 4.15 1.94
N TYR A 62 -6.47 4.92 2.03
CA TYR A 62 -6.21 6.01 1.09
C TYR A 62 -6.01 5.50 -0.34
N GLY A 63 -5.29 4.39 -0.52
CA GLY A 63 -5.12 3.76 -1.83
C GLY A 63 -6.44 3.27 -2.44
N LEU A 64 -7.28 2.59 -1.67
CA LEU A 64 -8.59 2.11 -2.13
C LEU A 64 -9.57 3.26 -2.42
N SER A 65 -9.52 4.33 -1.62
CA SER A 65 -10.37 5.52 -1.86
C SER A 65 -10.02 6.23 -3.17
N GLY A 66 -8.80 6.04 -3.68
CA GLY A 66 -8.37 6.53 -4.98
C GLY A 66 -8.82 5.69 -6.17
N LEU A 67 -9.39 4.50 -5.96
CA LEU A 67 -9.86 3.62 -7.04
C LEU A 67 -11.29 4.01 -7.44
N GLU A 68 -11.49 4.32 -8.72
CA GLU A 68 -12.80 4.71 -9.25
C GLU A 68 -13.88 3.66 -8.98
N ALA A 69 -13.51 2.37 -9.05
CA ALA A 69 -14.42 1.25 -8.76
C ALA A 69 -14.96 1.24 -7.32
N LEU A 70 -14.25 1.86 -6.37
CA LEU A 70 -14.61 1.88 -4.95
C LEU A 70 -15.05 3.25 -4.44
N GLN A 71 -14.96 4.31 -5.25
CA GLN A 71 -15.30 5.67 -4.84
C GLN A 71 -16.78 5.85 -4.44
N SER A 72 -17.66 4.97 -4.93
CA SER A 72 -19.09 4.99 -4.62
C SER A 72 -19.42 4.38 -3.25
N LEU A 73 -18.46 3.68 -2.63
CA LEU A 73 -18.66 3.03 -1.35
C LEU A 73 -18.59 4.03 -0.19
N ARG A 74 -19.41 3.80 0.83
CA ARG A 74 -19.36 4.58 2.09
C ARG A 74 -18.05 4.30 2.83
N ASP A 75 -17.57 5.30 3.57
CA ASP A 75 -16.33 5.21 4.38
C ASP A 75 -16.33 3.98 5.30
N SER A 76 -17.45 3.67 5.96
CA SER A 76 -17.56 2.50 6.84
C SER A 76 -17.34 1.18 6.09
N SER A 77 -17.89 1.04 4.88
CA SER A 77 -17.69 -0.13 4.02
C SER A 77 -16.25 -0.20 3.53
N LEU A 78 -15.65 0.94 3.17
CA LEU A 78 -14.26 0.99 2.72
C LEU A 78 -13.29 0.57 3.86
N ARG A 79 -13.54 1.03 5.08
CA ARG A 79 -12.78 0.60 6.28
C ARG A 79 -12.93 -0.88 6.56
N ALA A 80 -14.12 -1.44 6.39
CA ALA A 80 -14.34 -2.88 6.50
C ALA A 80 -13.54 -3.64 5.42
N LEU A 81 -13.54 -3.14 4.18
CA LEU A 81 -12.78 -3.70 3.07
C LEU A 81 -11.27 -3.72 3.32
N CYS A 82 -10.70 -2.66 3.90
CA CYS A 82 -9.27 -2.59 4.24
C CYS A 82 -8.83 -3.77 5.12
N LYS A 83 -9.73 -4.31 5.95
CA LYS A 83 -9.47 -5.43 6.86
C LYS A 83 -9.56 -6.80 6.20
N VAL A 84 -10.07 -6.90 4.96
CA VAL A 84 -10.29 -8.20 4.29
C VAL A 84 -9.65 -8.29 2.91
N VAL A 85 -9.37 -7.17 2.25
CA VAL A 85 -8.77 -7.12 0.91
C VAL A 85 -7.46 -7.87 0.87
N ARG A 86 -7.17 -8.56 -0.23
CA ARG A 86 -5.94 -9.32 -0.45
C ARG A 86 -5.30 -8.86 -1.75
N TYR A 87 -3.98 -8.80 -1.75
CA TYR A 87 -3.22 -8.57 -2.98
C TYR A 87 -2.67 -9.88 -3.48
N GLU A 88 -2.89 -10.12 -4.76
CA GLU A 88 -2.44 -11.30 -5.48
C GLU A 88 -1.73 -10.84 -6.74
N LYS A 89 -0.63 -11.54 -7.07
CA LYS A 89 0.12 -11.32 -8.29
C LYS A 89 0.06 -12.60 -9.10
N HIS A 90 -0.53 -12.48 -10.29
CA HIS A 90 -0.72 -13.57 -11.22
C HIS A 90 0.22 -13.40 -12.42
N LEU A 91 0.77 -14.51 -12.90
CA LEU A 91 1.57 -14.55 -14.11
C LEU A 91 0.68 -14.64 -15.35
N ALA A 92 1.28 -14.47 -16.53
CA ALA A 92 0.56 -14.71 -17.78
C ALA A 92 0.06 -16.16 -17.83
N ASN A 93 -1.19 -16.33 -18.28
CA ASN A 93 -1.91 -17.60 -18.39
C ASN A 93 -2.44 -18.19 -17.07
N ASP A 94 -2.25 -17.53 -15.93
CA ASP A 94 -2.93 -17.94 -14.70
C ASP A 94 -4.45 -17.76 -14.84
N VAL A 95 -5.21 -18.82 -14.56
CA VAL A 95 -6.67 -18.79 -14.63
C VAL A 95 -7.23 -18.34 -13.28
N LEU A 96 -7.93 -17.21 -13.27
CA LEU A 96 -8.52 -16.63 -12.05
C LEU A 96 -9.84 -17.32 -11.66
N TYR A 97 -10.65 -17.70 -12.64
CA TYR A 97 -11.93 -18.37 -12.41
C TYR A 97 -12.37 -19.12 -13.67
N TYR A 98 -13.21 -20.14 -13.49
CA TYR A 98 -13.90 -20.83 -14.57
C TYR A 98 -15.38 -20.45 -14.63
N THR A 99 -15.95 -20.46 -15.84
CA THR A 99 -17.38 -20.24 -16.02
C THR A 99 -18.16 -21.41 -15.42
N GLY A 100 -19.19 -21.11 -14.62
CA GLY A 100 -20.02 -22.12 -13.95
C GLY A 100 -19.58 -22.51 -12.54
N GLU A 101 -18.44 -22.00 -12.06
CA GLU A 101 -18.03 -22.17 -10.67
C GLU A 101 -18.64 -21.09 -9.75
N LEU A 102 -18.78 -21.43 -8.46
CA LEU A 102 -19.24 -20.48 -7.46
C LEU A 102 -18.20 -19.37 -7.25
N SER A 103 -18.57 -18.13 -7.55
CA SER A 103 -17.72 -16.97 -7.28
C SER A 103 -17.56 -16.76 -5.77
N THR A 104 -16.36 -16.98 -5.25
CA THR A 104 -16.03 -16.79 -3.83
C THR A 104 -15.49 -15.39 -3.53
N CYS A 105 -15.01 -14.68 -4.54
CA CYS A 105 -14.39 -13.37 -4.43
C CYS A 105 -14.58 -12.56 -5.71
N TRP A 106 -14.24 -11.27 -5.62
CA TRP A 106 -14.23 -10.31 -6.71
C TRP A 106 -12.83 -9.69 -6.81
N TYR A 107 -12.46 -9.23 -8.00
CA TYR A 107 -11.12 -8.74 -8.30
C TYR A 107 -11.16 -7.30 -8.78
N ILE A 108 -10.14 -6.52 -8.40
CA ILE A 108 -9.83 -5.24 -9.02
C ILE A 108 -8.47 -5.39 -9.69
N LEU A 109 -8.43 -5.14 -11.00
CA LEU A 109 -7.18 -5.16 -11.74
C LEU A 109 -6.40 -3.87 -11.48
N LEU A 110 -5.27 -3.97 -10.79
CA LEU A 110 -4.42 -2.81 -10.47
C LEU A 110 -3.41 -2.47 -11.57
N SER A 111 -2.89 -3.50 -12.25
CA SER A 111 -1.91 -3.37 -13.32
C SER A 111 -1.96 -4.61 -14.22
N GLY A 112 -1.54 -4.48 -15.47
CA GLY A 112 -1.53 -5.55 -16.47
C GLY A 112 -2.78 -5.61 -17.33
N SER A 113 -3.18 -6.80 -17.74
CA SER A 113 -4.40 -7.06 -18.51
C SER A 113 -4.97 -8.43 -18.16
N VAL A 114 -6.28 -8.60 -18.34
CA VAL A 114 -6.95 -9.91 -18.18
C VAL A 114 -7.71 -10.25 -19.45
N PHE A 115 -7.76 -11.54 -19.80
CA PHE A 115 -8.50 -12.03 -20.95
C PHE A 115 -9.77 -12.72 -20.47
N ILE A 116 -10.92 -12.22 -20.92
CA ILE A 116 -12.24 -12.73 -20.55
C ILE A 116 -13.04 -12.90 -21.84
N ASP A 117 -13.48 -14.13 -22.10
CA ASP A 117 -14.40 -14.47 -23.20
C ASP A 117 -14.02 -13.84 -24.56
N GLY A 118 -12.79 -14.04 -25.00
CA GLY A 118 -12.32 -13.51 -26.29
C GLY A 118 -11.83 -12.06 -26.28
N SER A 119 -12.00 -11.33 -25.18
CA SER A 119 -11.68 -9.91 -25.08
C SER A 119 -10.64 -9.61 -24.00
N MET A 120 -9.75 -8.65 -24.27
CA MET A 120 -8.76 -8.19 -23.30
C MET A 120 -9.26 -6.94 -22.56
N PHE A 121 -9.16 -6.96 -21.24
CA PHE A 121 -9.53 -5.87 -20.35
C PHE A 121 -8.29 -5.30 -19.68
N LEU A 122 -8.20 -3.97 -19.68
CA LEU A 122 -7.12 -3.22 -19.04
C LEU A 122 -7.65 -2.51 -17.79
N PRO A 123 -6.80 -2.19 -16.81
CA PRO A 123 -7.14 -1.26 -15.75
C PRO A 123 -7.67 0.01 -16.42
N ARG A 124 -8.85 0.48 -16.02
CA ARG A 124 -9.38 1.73 -16.59
C ARG A 124 -8.37 2.84 -16.28
N SER A 125 -7.77 3.39 -17.34
CA SER A 125 -6.99 4.62 -17.21
C SER A 125 -7.92 5.70 -16.73
N ARG A 126 -7.50 6.43 -15.69
CA ARG A 126 -8.04 7.76 -15.44
C ARG A 126 -7.88 8.64 -16.68
#